data_AF-A0A5C6CBI6-F1
#
_entry.id   AF-A0A5C6CBI6-F1
#
_cell.length_a   1.000
_cell.length_b   1.000
_cell.length_c   1.000
_cell.angle_alpha   90.00
_cell.angle_beta   90.00
_cell.angle_gamma   90.00
#
_symmetry.space_group_name_H-M   'P 1'
#
loop_
_entity.id
_entity.type
_entity.pdbx_description
1 polymer ?
#
loop_
_entity_poly.entity_id
_entity_poly.type
_entity_poly.pdbx_seq_one_letter_code
_entity_poly.pdbx_strand_id
1 'polypeptide(L)'
;MSSPFRPPAPLAAEKGVFGDHATLRTRRFLYRVIEFRRPLLGTLVYSGWWFRQKIEINGKQVWWKVSWLNLSRDVSFSIPASAYAQEATARAGDSVPALNASQAPPLQSPPSQDHGTATNGPIQGRIEIQFTRGLRIRRFRIWFDGTIAYDEID
;
A
#
# COMPACT_ATOMS: atom_id res chain seq x y z
N MET A 1 -19.83 -6.28 -34.35
CA MET A 1 -20.50 -6.34 -33.03
C MET A 1 -19.45 -6.73 -32.00
N SER A 2 -19.07 -5.83 -31.08
CA SER A 2 -18.08 -6.10 -30.03
C SER A 2 -18.79 -6.49 -28.73
N SER A 3 -18.40 -7.62 -28.12
CA SER A 3 -19.03 -8.15 -26.91
C SER A 3 -18.70 -7.30 -25.67
N PRO A 4 -19.70 -6.94 -24.84
CA PRO A 4 -19.51 -6.19 -23.58
C PRO A 4 -18.95 -7.06 -22.43
N PHE A 5 -18.82 -8.38 -22.63
CA PHE A 5 -18.30 -9.32 -21.63
C PHE A 5 -16.88 -9.78 -21.92
N ARG A 6 -16.09 -8.96 -22.63
CA ARG A 6 -14.68 -9.29 -22.87
C ARG A 6 -13.97 -9.39 -21.52
N PRO A 7 -13.45 -10.56 -21.11
CA PRO A 7 -12.64 -10.63 -19.91
C PRO A 7 -11.45 -9.68 -20.09
N PRO A 8 -11.00 -9.00 -19.02
CA PRO A 8 -9.79 -8.19 -19.08
C PRO A 8 -8.70 -9.01 -19.76
N ALA A 9 -8.01 -8.42 -20.75
CA ALA A 9 -6.94 -9.11 -21.46
C ALA A 9 -6.03 -9.78 -20.42
N PRO A 10 -5.68 -11.07 -20.57
CA PRO A 10 -4.74 -11.70 -19.66
C PRO A 10 -3.47 -10.86 -19.71
N LEU A 11 -3.16 -10.18 -18.59
CA LEU A 11 -1.88 -9.52 -18.39
C LEU A 11 -0.83 -10.57 -18.74
N ALA A 12 -0.01 -10.27 -19.74
CA ALA A 12 1.05 -11.16 -20.18
C ALA A 12 1.80 -11.64 -18.94
N ALA A 13 1.98 -12.96 -18.80
CA ALA A 13 2.70 -13.57 -17.68
C ALA A 13 4.20 -13.28 -17.83
N GLU A 14 4.55 -12.01 -17.78
CA GLU A 14 5.93 -11.55 -17.75
C GLU A 14 6.42 -11.59 -16.32
N LYS A 15 7.62 -12.12 -16.13
CA LYS A 15 8.29 -12.15 -14.83
C LYS A 15 8.70 -10.72 -14.47
N GLY A 16 7.98 -10.08 -13.56
CA GLY A 16 8.23 -8.68 -13.22
C GLY A 16 7.39 -8.19 -12.04
N VAL A 17 7.82 -7.05 -11.49
CA VAL A 17 7.08 -6.26 -10.49
C VAL A 17 6.36 -5.16 -11.26
N PHE A 18 5.04 -5.22 -11.33
CA PHE A 18 4.23 -4.26 -12.07
C PHE A 18 3.53 -3.31 -11.13
N GLY A 19 4.16 -2.16 -10.94
CA GLY A 19 3.62 -0.96 -10.32
C GLY A 19 4.63 0.16 -10.48
N ASP A 20 4.30 1.20 -11.25
CA ASP A 20 5.16 2.37 -11.48
C ASP A 20 5.57 3.09 -10.18
N HIS A 21 4.90 2.74 -9.09
CA HIS A 21 5.03 3.34 -7.77
C HIS A 21 5.27 2.31 -6.68
N ALA A 22 5.71 1.09 -7.00
CA ALA A 22 6.04 0.05 -6.03
C ALA A 22 7.40 -0.60 -6.33
N THR A 23 8.10 -1.03 -5.30
CA THR A 23 9.41 -1.70 -5.44
C THR A 23 9.50 -2.86 -4.46
N LEU A 24 9.76 -4.06 -4.98
CA LEU A 24 10.05 -5.23 -4.15
C LEU A 24 11.46 -5.08 -3.54
N ARG A 25 11.53 -4.96 -2.21
CA ARG A 25 12.79 -4.85 -1.47
C ARG A 25 13.33 -6.22 -1.08
N THR A 26 12.46 -7.08 -0.57
CA THR A 26 12.85 -8.41 -0.09
C THR A 26 11.87 -9.46 -0.53
N ARG A 27 12.42 -10.56 -1.04
CA ARG A 27 11.67 -11.72 -1.47
C ARG A 27 12.25 -13.00 -0.85
N ARG A 28 11.47 -13.69 -0.03
CA ARG A 28 11.82 -15.03 0.52
C ARG A 28 10.59 -15.94 0.51
N PHE A 29 10.75 -17.18 0.98
CA PHE A 29 9.62 -18.10 1.13
C PHE A 29 8.55 -17.48 2.05
N LEU A 30 7.32 -17.35 1.53
CA LEU A 30 6.17 -16.74 2.22
C LEU A 30 6.44 -15.36 2.86
N TYR A 31 7.38 -14.60 2.31
CA TYR A 31 7.76 -13.30 2.86
C TYR A 31 8.01 -12.28 1.74
N ARG A 32 7.42 -11.10 1.90
CA ARG A 32 7.57 -9.96 0.98
C ARG A 32 7.73 -8.66 1.78
N VAL A 33 8.65 -7.83 1.33
CA VAL A 33 8.77 -6.43 1.75
C VAL A 33 8.66 -5.58 0.48
N ILE A 34 7.61 -4.77 0.41
CA ILE A 34 7.26 -4.00 -0.78
C ILE A 34 7.14 -2.54 -0.34
N GLU A 35 7.93 -1.69 -0.97
CA GLU A 35 7.85 -0.25 -0.77
C GLU A 35 6.90 0.36 -1.78
N PHE A 36 6.02 1.24 -1.33
CA PHE A 36 5.08 2.01 -2.12
C PHE A 36 5.41 3.50 -2.07
N ARG A 37 5.21 4.17 -3.21
CA ARG A 37 5.28 5.63 -3.36
C ARG A 37 3.89 6.25 -3.55
N ARG A 38 2.93 5.47 -4.05
CA ARG A 38 1.51 5.82 -4.22
C ARG A 38 0.65 4.55 -4.15
N PRO A 39 -0.62 4.65 -3.71
CA PRO A 39 -1.29 5.83 -3.16
C PRO A 39 -0.85 6.15 -1.72
N LEU A 40 -0.25 5.19 -1.02
CA LEU A 40 0.40 5.40 0.27
C LEU A 40 1.92 5.41 0.08
N LEU A 41 2.60 6.24 0.87
CA LEU A 41 4.05 6.18 1.01
C LEU A 41 4.37 5.16 2.12
N GLY A 42 5.43 4.39 1.90
CA GLY A 42 6.02 3.54 2.92
C GLY A 42 6.07 2.05 2.56
N THR A 43 6.06 1.17 3.55
CA THR A 43 6.38 -0.26 3.38
C THR A 43 5.22 -1.17 3.79
N LEU A 44 4.87 -2.09 2.90
CA LEU A 44 4.07 -3.27 3.22
C LEU A 44 4.98 -4.47 3.51
N VAL A 45 4.73 -5.13 4.64
CA VAL A 45 5.37 -6.41 4.99
C VAL A 45 4.32 -7.49 5.04
N TYR A 46 4.51 -8.53 4.24
CA TYR A 46 3.74 -9.78 4.32
C TYR A 46 4.63 -10.90 4.87
N SER A 47 4.11 -11.65 5.84
CA SER A 47 4.74 -12.87 6.36
C SER A 47 3.70 -13.96 6.51
N GLY A 48 3.97 -15.16 5.99
CA GLY A 48 3.15 -16.38 6.12
C GLY A 48 3.82 -17.49 6.92
N TRP A 49 4.79 -17.16 7.78
CA TRP A 49 5.63 -18.13 8.48
C TRP A 49 4.87 -18.88 9.60
N TRP A 50 5.19 -20.16 9.84
CA TRP A 50 4.51 -21.05 10.82
C TRP A 50 2.97 -21.05 10.71
N PHE A 51 2.42 -21.03 9.49
CA PHE A 51 0.96 -21.00 9.26
C PHE A 51 0.25 -19.75 9.81
N ARG A 52 1.03 -18.73 10.20
CA ARG A 52 0.55 -17.41 10.60
C ARG A 52 0.80 -16.43 9.47
N GLN A 53 -0.28 -15.92 8.89
CA GLN A 53 -0.22 -14.83 7.95
C GLN A 53 -0.37 -13.50 8.67
N LYS A 54 0.49 -12.53 8.36
CA LYS A 54 0.52 -11.19 8.95
C LYS A 54 0.78 -10.17 7.84
N ILE A 55 0.07 -9.05 7.90
CA ILE A 55 0.26 -7.89 7.04
C ILE A 55 0.51 -6.67 7.92
N GLU A 56 1.59 -5.96 7.64
CA GLU A 56 1.96 -4.70 8.28
C GLU A 56 2.11 -3.60 7.25
N ILE A 57 1.63 -2.40 7.57
CA ILE A 57 1.86 -1.16 6.82
C ILE A 57 2.66 -0.23 7.73
N ASN A 58 3.83 0.22 7.29
CA ASN A 58 4.69 1.13 8.04
C ASN A 58 4.95 0.65 9.48
N GLY A 59 5.15 -0.67 9.63
CA GLY A 59 5.36 -1.32 10.93
C GLY A 59 4.09 -1.56 11.77
N LYS A 60 2.93 -1.04 11.37
CA LYS A 60 1.65 -1.27 12.05
C LYS A 60 0.95 -2.49 11.48
N GLN A 61 0.63 -3.47 12.33
CA GLN A 61 -0.16 -4.62 11.94
C GLN A 61 -1.59 -4.21 11.59
N VAL A 62 -2.00 -4.46 10.36
CA VAL A 62 -3.35 -4.17 9.85
C VAL A 62 -4.20 -5.43 9.70
N TRP A 63 -3.56 -6.59 9.62
CA TRP A 63 -4.25 -7.86 9.50
C TRP A 63 -3.35 -9.02 9.93
N TRP A 64 -3.97 -10.05 10.51
CA TRP A 64 -3.31 -11.33 10.75
C TRP A 64 -4.33 -12.46 10.82
N LYS A 65 -3.86 -13.69 10.60
CA LYS A 65 -4.64 -14.92 10.78
C LYS A 65 -3.70 -16.10 11.02
N VAL A 66 -4.14 -17.05 11.84
CA VAL A 66 -3.50 -18.36 11.99
C VAL A 66 -4.42 -19.42 11.40
N SER A 67 -3.88 -20.29 10.55
CA SER A 67 -4.62 -21.45 10.05
C SER A 67 -3.70 -22.60 9.70
N TRP A 68 -3.83 -23.70 10.44
CA TRP A 68 -3.04 -24.93 10.25
C TRP A 68 -3.31 -25.66 8.93
N LEU A 69 -4.51 -25.50 8.37
CA LEU A 69 -4.96 -26.25 7.21
C LEU A 69 -4.86 -25.45 5.90
N ASN A 70 -5.10 -24.13 5.95
CA ASN A 70 -5.25 -23.33 4.74
C ASN A 70 -4.69 -21.91 4.91
N LEU A 71 -3.61 -21.59 4.18
CA LEU A 71 -3.18 -20.21 3.98
C LEU A 71 -4.24 -19.47 3.14
N SER A 72 -4.68 -18.31 3.64
CA SER A 72 -5.59 -17.43 2.92
C SER A 72 -4.94 -16.97 1.61
N ARG A 73 -5.68 -17.13 0.52
CA ARG A 73 -5.30 -16.73 -0.83
C ARG A 73 -5.87 -15.38 -1.24
N ASP A 74 -6.86 -14.91 -0.50
CA ASP A 74 -7.55 -13.64 -0.73
C ASP A 74 -7.78 -13.01 0.64
N VAL A 75 -7.26 -11.81 0.84
CA VAL A 75 -7.21 -11.14 2.14
C VAL A 75 -7.58 -9.68 1.95
N SER A 76 -8.66 -9.24 2.58
CA SER A 76 -9.02 -7.83 2.67
C SER A 76 -8.66 -7.27 4.05
N PHE A 77 -8.19 -6.03 4.07
CA PHE A 77 -7.78 -5.33 5.29
C PHE A 77 -7.98 -3.82 5.15
N SER A 78 -8.06 -3.13 6.29
CA SER A 78 -8.25 -1.68 6.34
C SER A 78 -6.98 -1.02 6.87
N ILE A 79 -6.48 -0.01 6.15
CA ILE A 79 -5.29 0.75 6.54
C ILE A 79 -5.77 2.05 7.19
N PRO A 80 -5.61 2.21 8.51
CA PRO A 80 -6.05 3.42 9.19
C PRO A 80 -5.17 4.60 8.77
N ALA A 81 -5.73 5.82 8.78
CA ALA A 81 -5.01 7.05 8.44
C ALA A 81 -3.68 7.21 9.19
N SER A 82 -3.66 6.82 10.47
CA SER A 82 -2.44 6.79 11.30
C SER A 82 -1.28 5.97 10.71
N ALA A 83 -1.55 4.96 9.89
CA ALA A 83 -0.50 4.11 9.31
C ALA A 83 0.22 4.76 8.13
N TYR A 84 -0.41 5.70 7.42
CA TYR A 84 0.20 6.40 6.27
C TYR A 84 0.40 7.91 6.50
N ALA A 85 -0.20 8.50 7.54
CA ALA A 85 -0.01 9.89 7.91
C ALA A 85 1.36 10.18 8.58
N GLN A 86 1.99 9.18 9.21
CA GLN A 86 3.25 9.39 9.95
C GLN A 86 4.42 9.85 9.06
N GLU A 87 4.41 9.53 7.76
CA GLU A 87 5.44 9.98 6.83
C GLU A 87 5.19 11.38 6.26
N ALA A 88 3.94 11.86 6.25
CA ALA A 88 3.62 13.25 5.88
C ALA A 88 4.14 14.23 6.94
N THR A 89 4.01 13.89 8.23
CA THR A 89 4.51 14.72 9.33
C THR A 89 6.05 14.69 9.44
N ALA A 90 6.70 13.56 9.15
CA ALA A 90 8.16 13.45 9.24
C ALA A 90 8.92 14.32 8.22
N ARG A 91 8.30 14.67 7.08
CA ARG A 91 8.90 15.59 6.09
C ARG A 91 8.55 17.07 6.28
N ALA A 92 7.58 17.38 7.15
CA ALA A 92 7.24 18.76 7.50
C ALA A 92 8.11 19.34 8.63
N GLY A 93 8.98 18.51 9.24
CA GLY A 93 9.82 18.89 10.38
C GLY A 93 11.23 19.41 10.06
N ASP A 94 11.71 19.28 8.81
CA ASP A 94 13.05 19.73 8.41
C ASP A 94 13.04 21.13 7.77
N SER A 95 12.60 22.12 8.55
CA SER A 95 12.77 23.58 8.39
C SER A 95 12.15 24.18 9.65
N VAL A 96 12.82 24.77 10.65
CA VAL A 96 13.69 25.97 10.69
C VAL A 96 14.39 26.00 12.07
N PRO A 97 15.41 26.86 12.32
CA PRO A 97 15.05 28.02 13.16
C PRO A 97 15.64 29.38 12.73
N ALA A 98 14.72 30.37 12.73
CA ALA A 98 14.80 31.78 13.13
C ALA A 98 15.88 32.74 12.58
N LEU A 99 15.43 33.80 11.88
CA LEU A 99 15.94 35.19 11.99
C LEU A 99 14.96 36.17 11.31
N ASN A 100 14.07 36.79 12.08
CA ASN A 100 13.91 38.24 12.28
C ASN A 100 12.51 38.60 12.75
N ALA A 101 12.47 39.23 13.93
CA ALA A 101 11.33 40.00 14.39
C ALA A 101 11.33 41.37 13.68
N SER A 102 10.13 41.90 13.45
CA SER A 102 9.79 43.26 12.97
C SER A 102 9.42 43.37 11.49
N GLN A 103 8.18 42.95 11.16
CA GLN A 103 7.32 43.68 10.22
C GLN A 103 5.90 43.12 10.32
N ALA A 104 4.96 43.95 10.77
CA ALA A 104 3.53 43.70 10.66
C ALA A 104 2.99 44.45 9.43
N PRO A 105 2.32 43.77 8.48
CA PRO A 105 1.39 44.40 7.56
C PRO A 105 -0.06 43.91 7.82
N PRO A 106 -1.08 44.65 7.32
CA PRO A 106 -2.42 44.65 7.91
C PRO A 106 -3.30 43.46 7.48
N LEU A 107 -4.34 43.23 8.29
CA LEU A 107 -5.46 42.30 8.10
C LEU A 107 -5.87 42.13 6.63
N GLN A 108 -5.43 41.05 6.00
CA GLN A 108 -6.08 40.49 4.82
C GLN A 108 -6.84 39.24 5.26
N SER A 109 -8.15 39.27 5.08
CA SER A 109 -9.04 38.13 5.29
C SER A 109 -8.50 36.89 4.57
N PRO A 110 -8.47 35.71 5.21
CA PRO A 110 -7.95 34.52 4.55
C PRO A 110 -8.81 34.23 3.31
N PRO A 111 -8.22 34.02 2.12
CA PRO A 111 -8.97 33.52 0.98
C PRO A 111 -9.52 32.14 1.36
N SER A 112 -10.81 31.94 1.13
CA SER A 112 -11.46 30.64 1.19
C SER A 112 -10.76 29.68 0.23
N GLN A 113 -9.71 29.03 0.72
CA GLN A 113 -9.06 27.93 0.04
C GLN A 113 -9.99 26.73 0.20
N ASP A 114 -10.75 26.47 -0.84
CA ASP A 114 -11.35 25.17 -1.13
C ASP A 114 -10.22 24.16 -1.33
N HIS A 115 -9.57 23.77 -0.23
CA HIS A 115 -8.71 22.60 -0.20
C HIS A 115 -9.64 21.41 -0.33
N GLY A 116 -9.73 20.88 -1.56
CA GLY A 116 -10.28 19.56 -1.82
C GLY A 116 -9.79 18.62 -0.73
N THR A 117 -10.74 18.16 0.08
CA THR A 117 -10.53 17.29 1.21
C THR A 117 -9.74 16.09 0.74
N ALA A 118 -8.44 16.04 1.07
CA ALA A 118 -7.70 14.79 1.06
C ALA A 118 -8.54 13.82 1.89
N THR A 119 -9.07 12.79 1.23
CA THR A 119 -9.97 11.81 1.85
C THR A 119 -9.21 11.12 2.98
N ASN A 120 -9.31 11.66 4.21
CA ASN A 120 -8.68 11.13 5.44
C ASN A 120 -9.39 9.84 5.91
N GLY A 121 -9.96 9.08 4.97
CA GLY A 121 -10.61 7.81 5.23
C GLY A 121 -9.60 6.66 5.25
N PRO A 122 -9.93 5.53 5.89
CA PRO A 122 -9.10 4.35 5.81
C PRO A 122 -9.00 3.84 4.36
N ILE A 123 -7.78 3.58 3.91
CA ILE A 123 -7.52 2.96 2.59
C ILE A 123 -7.88 1.47 2.70
N GLN A 124 -8.68 0.97 1.76
CA GLN A 124 -9.01 -0.45 1.71
C GLN A 124 -7.94 -1.23 0.95
N GLY A 125 -7.28 -2.15 1.64
CA GLY A 125 -6.27 -3.03 1.08
C GLY A 125 -6.82 -4.41 0.75
N ARG A 126 -6.33 -5.01 -0.35
CA ARG A 126 -6.55 -6.42 -0.65
C ARG A 126 -5.24 -7.06 -1.12
N ILE A 127 -4.98 -8.28 -0.67
CA ILE A 127 -3.90 -9.13 -1.16
C ILE A 127 -4.51 -10.41 -1.74
N GLU A 128 -4.07 -10.76 -2.95
CA GLU A 128 -4.35 -12.06 -3.57
C GLU A 128 -3.04 -12.80 -3.78
N ILE A 129 -3.04 -14.07 -3.41
CA ILE A 129 -1.88 -14.94 -3.46
C ILE A 129 -2.24 -16.22 -4.21
N GLN A 130 -1.51 -16.48 -5.29
CA GLN A 130 -1.54 -17.79 -5.94
C GLN A 130 -0.35 -18.60 -5.46
N PHE A 131 -0.61 -19.76 -4.88
CA PHE A 131 0.44 -20.69 -4.46
C PHE A 131 0.64 -21.79 -5.51
N THR A 132 1.87 -22.24 -5.67
CA THR A 132 2.16 -23.54 -6.29
C THR A 132 1.78 -24.67 -5.33
N ARG A 133 1.82 -25.93 -5.82
CA ARG A 133 1.59 -27.12 -4.98
C ARG A 133 2.53 -27.20 -3.76
N GLY A 134 3.75 -26.64 -3.86
CA GLY A 134 4.74 -26.60 -2.77
C GLY A 134 4.66 -25.34 -1.89
N LEU A 135 3.52 -24.64 -1.86
CA LEU A 135 3.28 -23.42 -1.08
C LEU A 135 4.21 -22.24 -1.43
N ARG A 136 4.92 -22.30 -2.56
CA ARG A 136 5.65 -21.13 -3.08
C ARG A 136 4.65 -20.15 -3.68
N ILE A 137 4.84 -18.87 -3.41
CA ILE A 137 4.05 -17.81 -4.04
C ILE A 137 4.41 -17.77 -5.53
N ARG A 138 3.44 -18.08 -6.39
CA ARG A 138 3.49 -17.96 -7.85
C ARG A 138 3.06 -16.58 -8.31
N ARG A 139 2.06 -16.00 -7.63
CA ARG A 139 1.60 -14.63 -7.89
C ARG A 139 1.26 -13.94 -6.60
N PHE A 140 1.64 -12.67 -6.48
CA PHE A 140 1.33 -11.81 -5.34
C PHE A 140 0.79 -10.49 -5.85
N ARG A 141 -0.52 -10.26 -5.66
CA ARG A 141 -1.19 -9.04 -6.09
C ARG A 141 -1.68 -8.24 -4.90
N ILE A 142 -1.54 -6.93 -5.01
CA ILE A 142 -1.97 -5.97 -3.98
C ILE A 142 -2.85 -4.93 -4.67
N TRP A 143 -4.00 -4.66 -4.06
CA TRP A 143 -4.87 -3.55 -4.42
C TRP A 143 -5.00 -2.58 -3.26
N PHE A 144 -5.11 -1.30 -3.58
CA PHE A 144 -5.57 -0.25 -2.68
C PHE A 144 -6.76 0.46 -3.32
N ASP A 145 -7.86 0.59 -2.59
CA ASP A 145 -9.12 1.21 -3.03
C ASP A 145 -9.57 0.72 -4.43
N GLY A 146 -9.44 -0.60 -4.64
CA GLY A 146 -9.82 -1.27 -5.89
C GLY A 146 -8.81 -1.14 -7.03
N THR A 147 -7.75 -0.36 -6.89
CA THR A 147 -6.70 -0.17 -7.90
C THR A 147 -5.51 -1.09 -7.64
N ILE A 148 -4.98 -1.74 -8.68
CA ILE A 148 -3.75 -2.55 -8.55
C ILE A 148 -2.59 -1.64 -8.20
N ALA A 149 -1.97 -1.90 -7.05
CA ALA A 149 -0.78 -1.18 -6.59
C ALA A 149 0.51 -1.96 -6.86
N TYR A 150 0.41 -3.29 -6.92
CA TYR A 150 1.54 -4.19 -7.13
C TYR A 150 1.05 -5.53 -7.68
N ASP A 151 1.76 -6.06 -8.67
CA ASP A 151 1.57 -7.40 -9.20
C ASP A 151 2.95 -8.05 -9.44
N GLU A 152 3.21 -9.16 -8.75
CA GLU A 152 4.40 -9.98 -8.92
C GLU A 152 4.02 -11.35 -9.44
N ILE A 153 4.70 -11.80 -10.49
CA ILE A 153 4.60 -13.15 -11.05
C ILE A 153 5.99 -13.82 -10.97
N ASP A 154 6.02 -15.05 -10.47
CA ASP A 154 7.21 -15.90 -10.38
C ASP A 154 7.11 -17.19 -11.21
#